data_AF-A0A1C5TEX4-F1
#
_entry.id   AF-A0A1C5TEX4-F1
#
_cell.length_a   1.000
_cell.length_b   1.000
_cell.length_c   1.000
_cell.angle_alpha   90.00
_cell.angle_beta   90.00
_cell.angle_gamma   90.00
#
_symmetry.space_group_name_H-M   'P 1'
#
loop_
_entity.id
_entity.type
_entity.pdbx_description
1 polymer ?
#
loop_
_entity_poly.entity_id
_entity_poly.type
_entity_poly.pdbx_seq_one_letter_code
_entity_poly.pdbx_strand_id
1 'polypeptide(L)'
;MNNKTVSNIFKDVYNRFWKKWRDNVPPRDSDQWDVLLGEADAIKARYGTHLVRKWEGPAPTMEEEPVSAPIINWFMDELEARERERYGKE
;
A
#
# COMPACT_ATOMS: atom_id res chain seq x y z
N MET A 1 16.68 5.71 7.69
CA MET A 1 16.60 4.76 6.56
C MET A 1 17.67 5.11 5.52
N ASN A 2 18.30 4.12 4.85
CA ASN A 2 19.32 4.36 3.84
C ASN A 2 18.80 4.18 2.40
N ASN A 3 19.54 4.68 1.41
CA ASN A 3 19.16 4.62 -0.01
C ASN A 3 18.96 3.19 -0.53
N LYS A 4 19.69 2.21 0.01
CA LYS A 4 19.55 0.80 -0.38
C LYS A 4 18.20 0.23 0.06
N THR A 5 17.75 0.55 1.28
CA THR A 5 16.43 0.16 1.78
C THR A 5 15.32 0.78 0.93
N VAL A 6 15.41 2.08 0.62
CA VAL A 6 14.45 2.77 -0.27
C VAL A 6 14.38 2.09 -1.65
N SER A 7 15.53 1.80 -2.24
CA SER A 7 15.59 1.13 -3.54
C SER A 7 14.95 -0.27 -3.50
N ASN A 8 15.17 -1.02 -2.42
CA ASN A 8 14.55 -2.33 -2.25
C ASN A 8 13.04 -2.24 -2.06
N ILE A 9 12.56 -1.29 -1.23
CA ILE A 9 11.12 -1.00 -1.08
C ILE A 9 10.52 -0.73 -2.46
N PHE A 10 11.11 0.20 -3.22
CA PHE A 10 10.59 0.54 -4.54
C PHE A 10 10.59 -0.66 -5.48
N LYS A 11 11.64 -1.49 -5.47
CA LYS A 11 11.69 -2.71 -6.30
C LYS A 11 10.59 -3.69 -5.97
N ASP A 12 10.35 -3.98 -4.69
CA ASP A 12 9.31 -4.94 -4.30
C ASP A 12 7.91 -4.37 -4.57
N VAL A 13 7.68 -3.11 -4.20
CA VAL A 13 6.39 -2.44 -4.42
C VAL A 13 6.10 -2.29 -5.92
N TYR A 14 7.02 -1.72 -6.71
CA TYR A 14 6.76 -1.47 -8.12
C TYR A 14 6.77 -2.75 -8.97
N ASN A 15 7.79 -3.61 -8.81
CA ASN A 15 7.94 -4.76 -9.70
C ASN A 15 7.10 -5.96 -9.30
N ARG A 16 6.88 -6.21 -7.99
CA ARG A 16 6.12 -7.39 -7.55
C ARG A 16 4.64 -7.08 -7.37
N PHE A 17 4.33 -5.95 -6.75
CA PHE A 17 2.94 -5.59 -6.43
C PHE A 17 2.28 -4.81 -7.57
N TRP A 18 2.76 -3.60 -7.88
CA TRP A 18 2.10 -2.71 -8.84
C TRP A 18 2.00 -3.31 -10.25
N LYS A 19 3.11 -3.83 -10.80
CA LYS A 19 3.10 -4.45 -12.13
C LYS A 19 2.15 -5.65 -12.25
N LYS A 20 1.90 -6.37 -11.16
CA LYS A 20 0.99 -7.52 -11.15
C LYS A 20 -0.47 -7.08 -11.27
N TRP A 21 -0.86 -6.06 -10.50
CA TRP A 21 -2.27 -5.69 -10.31
C TRP A 21 -2.75 -4.54 -11.19
N ARG A 22 -1.87 -3.62 -11.61
CA ARG A 22 -2.27 -2.37 -12.31
C ARG A 22 -3.11 -2.57 -13.58
N ASP A 23 -2.86 -3.67 -14.29
CA ASP A 23 -3.51 -3.99 -15.58
C ASP A 23 -4.69 -4.96 -15.37
N ASN A 24 -4.64 -5.77 -14.31
CA ASN A 24 -5.63 -6.80 -13.95
C ASN A 24 -6.21 -6.52 -12.55
N VAL A 25 -6.83 -5.35 -12.38
CA VAL A 25 -7.45 -4.97 -11.11
C VAL A 25 -8.65 -5.89 -10.84
N PRO A 26 -8.66 -6.68 -9.74
CA PRO A 26 -9.76 -7.57 -9.44
C PRO A 26 -10.97 -6.79 -8.87
N PRO A 27 -12.19 -7.35 -8.94
CA PRO A 27 -13.35 -6.80 -8.25
C PRO A 27 -13.14 -6.76 -6.74
N ARG A 28 -13.67 -5.74 -6.06
CA ARG A 28 -13.47 -5.53 -4.61
C ARG A 28 -13.98 -6.66 -3.72
N ASP A 29 -15.01 -7.38 -4.17
CA ASP A 29 -15.67 -8.48 -3.46
C ASP A 29 -15.08 -9.86 -3.78
N SER A 30 -13.99 -9.93 -4.56
CA SER A 30 -13.37 -11.17 -4.98
C SER A 30 -12.24 -11.63 -4.06
N ASP A 31 -12.01 -12.94 -3.98
CA ASP A 31 -10.86 -13.53 -3.27
C ASP A 31 -9.51 -12.96 -3.75
N GLN A 32 -9.42 -12.53 -5.02
CA GLN A 32 -8.21 -11.92 -5.56
C GLN A 32 -7.93 -10.55 -4.95
N TRP A 33 -8.96 -9.81 -4.54
CA TRP A 33 -8.81 -8.56 -3.81
C TRP A 33 -8.21 -8.80 -2.42
N ASP A 34 -8.63 -9.86 -1.72
CA ASP A 34 -8.03 -10.25 -0.44
C ASP A 34 -6.56 -10.66 -0.59
N VAL A 35 -6.21 -11.38 -1.68
CA VAL A 35 -4.81 -11.70 -1.99
C VAL A 35 -4.00 -10.42 -2.25
N LEU A 36 -4.56 -9.46 -2.98
CA LEU A 36 -3.94 -8.16 -3.23
C LEU A 36 -3.68 -7.41 -1.91
N LEU A 37 -4.66 -7.35 -1.01
CA LEU A 37 -4.51 -6.74 0.31
C LEU A 37 -3.42 -7.43 1.14
N GLY A 38 -3.43 -8.78 1.16
CA GLY A 38 -2.42 -9.56 1.87
C GLY A 38 -0.99 -9.32 1.35
N GLU A 39 -0.81 -9.16 0.04
CA GLU A 39 0.49 -8.79 -0.55
C GLU A 39 0.94 -7.39 -0.13
N ALA A 40 0.03 -6.42 -0.12
CA ALA A 40 0.31 -5.06 0.33
C ALA A 40 0.77 -5.03 1.80
N ASP A 41 0.08 -5.78 2.67
CA ASP A 41 0.42 -5.88 4.10
C ASP A 41 1.73 -6.63 4.33
N ALA A 42 2.00 -7.68 3.56
CA ALA A 42 3.28 -8.39 3.62
C ALA A 42 4.47 -7.47 3.27
N ILE A 43 4.28 -6.54 2.31
CA ILE A 43 5.31 -5.54 1.97
C ILE A 43 5.47 -4.52 3.08
N LYS A 44 4.37 -4.06 3.71
CA LYS A 44 4.40 -3.17 4.88
C LYS A 44 5.20 -3.78 6.03
N ALA A 45 4.93 -5.04 6.36
CA ALA A 45 5.63 -5.73 7.45
C ALA A 45 7.13 -5.96 7.20
N ARG A 46 7.56 -6.09 5.94
CA ARG A 46 8.94 -6.47 5.58
C ARG A 46 9.99 -5.41 5.91
N TYR A 47 9.66 -4.12 5.83
CA TYR A 47 10.64 -3.04 5.88
C TYR A 47 10.70 -2.29 7.21
N GLY A 48 9.98 -2.80 8.21
CA GLY A 48 9.94 -2.23 9.55
C GLY A 48 9.08 -0.97 9.66
N THR A 49 9.04 -0.41 10.87
CA THR A 49 8.26 0.76 11.23
C THR A 49 9.14 1.97 11.53
N HIS A 50 8.55 3.15 11.50
CA HIS A 50 9.11 4.38 12.05
C HIS A 50 8.08 5.11 12.90
N LEU A 51 8.56 5.85 13.90
CA LEU A 51 7.70 6.72 14.68
C LEU A 51 7.36 7.97 13.86
N VAL A 52 6.07 8.18 13.63
CA VAL A 52 5.51 9.37 13.00
C VAL A 52 4.66 10.13 14.01
N ARG A 53 4.63 11.45 13.84
CA ARG A 53 3.84 12.34 14.67
C ARG A 53 2.46 12.51 14.03
N LYS A 54 1.40 12.08 14.73
CA LYS A 54 0.02 12.33 14.34
C LYS A 54 -0.61 13.44 15.16
N TRP A 55 -1.55 14.14 14.54
CA TRP A 55 -2.31 15.22 15.13
C TRP A 55 -3.79 14.84 15.20
N GLU A 56 -4.09 13.83 16.01
CA GLU A 56 -5.46 13.42 16.32
C GLU A 56 -5.84 13.95 17.71
N GLY A 57 -6.07 15.25 17.83
CA GLY A 57 -6.52 15.89 19.08
C GLY A 57 -5.75 17.17 19.47
N PRO A 58 -5.90 17.63 20.73
CA PRO A 58 -5.33 18.90 21.19
C PRO A 58 -3.80 18.88 21.32
N ALA A 59 -3.20 17.69 21.27
CA ALA A 59 -1.76 17.48 21.37
C ALA A 59 -1.33 16.37 20.39
N PRO A 60 -0.09 16.39 19.90
CA PRO A 60 0.42 15.38 19.00
C PRO A 60 0.65 14.05 19.72
N THR A 61 0.38 12.95 19.02
CA THR A 61 0.76 11.59 19.44
C THR A 61 1.88 11.07 18.56
N MET A 62 2.67 10.12 19.08
CA MET A 62 3.65 9.37 18.28
C MET A 62 3.09 7.98 18.02
N GLU A 63 3.10 7.56 16.77
CA GLU A 63 2.61 6.25 16.34
C GLU A 63 3.65 5.56 15.46
N GLU A 64 3.73 4.24 15.55
CA GLU A 64 4.56 3.45 14.64
C GLU A 64 3.81 3.21 13.33
N GLU A 65 4.43 3.57 12.22
CA GLU A 65 3.91 3.27 10.88
C GLU A 65 4.92 2.50 10.05
N PRO A 66 4.49 1.58 9.17
CA PRO A 66 5.38 0.91 8.24
C PRO A 66 6.07 1.94 7.33
N VAL A 67 7.38 1.83 7.17
CA VAL A 67 8.14 2.80 6.37
C VAL A 67 7.74 2.76 4.88
N SER A 68 7.23 1.62 4.41
CA SER A 68 6.69 1.45 3.06
C SER A 68 5.20 1.81 2.94
N ALA A 69 4.52 2.18 4.04
CA ALA A 69 3.10 2.52 4.01
C ALA A 69 2.77 3.64 3.02
N PRO A 70 3.51 4.77 2.94
CA PRO A 70 3.14 5.85 2.02
C PRO A 70 3.09 5.42 0.55
N ILE A 71 4.07 4.63 0.10
CA ILE A 71 4.13 4.19 -1.29
C ILE A 71 3.12 3.07 -1.60
N ILE A 72 2.91 2.13 -0.67
CA ILE A 72 1.90 1.08 -0.84
C ILE A 72 0.49 1.68 -0.85
N ASN A 73 0.18 2.58 0.09
CA ASN A 73 -1.13 3.21 0.17
C ASN A 73 -1.44 4.00 -1.11
N TRP A 74 -0.46 4.73 -1.65
CA TRP A 74 -0.64 5.42 -2.93
C TRP A 74 -1.02 4.47 -4.07
N PHE A 75 -0.37 3.30 -4.18
CA PHE A 75 -0.75 2.31 -5.18
C PHE A 75 -2.11 1.67 -4.89
N MET A 76 -2.46 1.44 -3.63
CA MET A 76 -3.78 0.94 -3.24
C MET A 76 -4.88 1.91 -3.66
N ASP A 77 -4.74 3.21 -3.37
CA ASP A 77 -5.70 4.24 -3.74
C ASP A 77 -5.93 4.27 -5.26
N GLU A 78 -4.86 4.13 -6.04
CA GLU A 78 -4.92 4.06 -7.51
C GLU A 78 -5.62 2.78 -8.00
N LEU A 79 -5.38 1.63 -7.36
CA LEU A 79 -6.09 0.38 -7.69
C LEU A 79 -7.58 0.47 -7.33
N GLU A 80 -7.93 1.08 -6.20
CA GLU A 80 -9.33 1.33 -5.80
C GLU A 80 -10.04 2.29 -6.75
N ALA A 81 -9.33 3.32 -7.27
CA ALA A 81 -9.90 4.20 -8.29
C ALA A 81 -10.21 3.43 -9.58
N ARG A 82 -9.27 2.60 -10.05
CA ARG A 82 -9.45 1.77 -11.25
C ARG A 82 -10.51 0.70 -11.10
N GLU A 83 -10.62 0.10 -9.92
CA GLU A 83 -11.67 -0.86 -9.58
C GLU A 83 -13.05 -0.20 -9.71
N ARG A 84 -13.23 0.97 -9.09
CA ARG A 84 -14.47 1.76 -9.20
C ARG A 84 -14.80 2.16 -10.64
N GLU A 85 -13.82 2.53 -11.44
CA GLU A 85 -14.04 2.85 -12.85
C GLU A 85 -14.50 1.64 -13.68
N ARG A 86 -14.02 0.43 -13.35
CA ARG A 86 -14.33 -0.81 -14.06
C ARG A 86 -15.64 -1.44 -13.61
N TYR A 87 -15.92 -1.45 -12.31
CA TYR A 87 -17.02 -2.22 -11.71
C TYR A 87 -18.07 -1.34 -11.02
N GLY A 88 -17.76 -0.10 -10.65
CA GLY A 88 -18.65 0.78 -9.90
C GLY A 88 -19.71 1.52 -10.72
N LYS A 89 -19.95 1.12 -11.98
CA LYS A 89 -21.03 1.65 -12.81
C LYS A 89 -22.24 0.72 -12.71
N GLU A 90 -22.92 0.78 -11.58
CA GLU A 90 -24.31 0.32 -11.44
C GLU A 90 -25.25 1.53 -11.37
#